data_AF-A0A1M5A9U9-F1
#
_entry.id   AF-A0A1M5A9U9-F1
#
_cell.length_a   1.000
_cell.length_b   1.000
_cell.length_c   1.000
_cell.angle_alpha   90.00
_cell.angle_beta   90.00
_cell.angle_gamma   90.00
#
_symmetry.space_group_name_H-M   'P 1'
#
loop_
_entity.id
_entity.type
_entity.pdbx_description
1 polymer ?
#
loop_
_entity_poly.entity_id
_entity_poly.type
_entity_poly.pdbx_seq_one_letter_code
_entity_poly.pdbx_strand_id
1 'polypeptide(L)'
;MKTKIKFTRKRLNYNLFFGLAWLTLGILKLVMDTTLDEIDYVWFAIAGLSIGTYFYEYMNQYLTIEGGIISKSYPFGNKIKLREIKHIKKIAGDYILKTDRNELTINTQIIDKNSLSELNEILGQLDLPSEKTPFVSS
;
A
#
# COMPACT_ATOMS: atom_id res chain seq x y z
N MET A 1 -12.63 -9.85 14.53
CA MET A 1 -12.88 -8.75 13.56
C MET A 1 -11.75 -8.74 12.55
N LYS A 2 -12.07 -8.64 11.25
CA LYS A 2 -11.09 -8.58 10.15
C LYS A 2 -11.21 -7.20 9.49
N THR A 3 -10.27 -6.32 9.78
CA THR A 3 -10.20 -4.98 9.22
C THR A 3 -9.16 -4.93 8.12
N LYS A 4 -9.47 -4.18 7.06
CA LYS A 4 -8.71 -4.16 5.83
C LYS A 4 -8.38 -2.72 5.46
N ILE A 5 -7.10 -2.37 5.52
CA ILE A 5 -6.59 -1.03 5.24
C ILE A 5 -6.26 -0.93 3.75
N LYS A 6 -6.99 -0.08 3.03
CA LYS A 6 -6.92 0.02 1.56
C LYS A 6 -5.86 1.02 1.10
N PHE A 7 -5.35 0.83 -0.12
CA PHE A 7 -4.53 1.84 -0.79
C PHE A 7 -5.36 3.06 -1.21
N THR A 8 -4.72 4.22 -1.28
CA THR A 8 -5.34 5.42 -1.87
C THR A 8 -5.63 5.19 -3.35
N ARG A 9 -6.84 5.56 -3.80
CA ARG A 9 -7.24 5.48 -5.21
C ARG A 9 -6.29 6.24 -6.16
N LYS A 10 -5.70 7.35 -5.70
CA LYS A 10 -4.75 8.16 -6.48
C LYS A 10 -3.52 7.36 -6.93
N ARG A 11 -2.92 6.57 -6.03
CA ARG A 11 -1.74 5.76 -6.32
C ARG A 11 -2.07 4.64 -7.31
N LEU A 12 -3.19 3.95 -7.09
CA LEU A 12 -3.67 2.90 -8.00
C LEU A 12 -3.91 3.47 -9.41
N ASN A 13 -4.60 4.61 -9.50
CA ASN A 13 -4.96 5.21 -10.79
C ASN A 13 -3.76 5.70 -11.60
N TYR A 14 -2.63 6.07 -10.96
CA TYR A 14 -1.44 6.51 -11.69
C TYR A 14 -0.82 5.37 -12.52
N ASN A 15 -0.62 4.19 -11.91
CA ASN A 15 -0.09 3.02 -12.60
C ASN A 15 -1.05 2.54 -13.70
N LEU A 16 -2.36 2.62 -13.46
CA LEU A 16 -3.37 2.27 -14.46
C LEU A 16 -3.37 3.25 -15.63
N PHE A 17 -3.37 4.56 -15.36
CA PHE A 17 -3.37 5.59 -16.40
C PHE A 17 -2.11 5.49 -17.26
N PHE A 18 -0.95 5.31 -16.64
CA PHE A 18 0.32 5.13 -17.33
C PHE A 18 0.31 3.86 -18.20
N GLY A 19 -0.11 2.72 -17.65
CA GLY A 19 -0.22 1.48 -18.39
C GLY A 19 -1.20 1.55 -19.58
N LEU A 20 -2.36 2.20 -19.38
CA LEU A 20 -3.34 2.41 -20.44
C LEU A 20 -2.81 3.35 -21.53
N ALA A 21 -2.12 4.43 -21.16
CA ALA A 21 -1.53 5.36 -22.13
C ALA A 21 -0.54 4.62 -23.05
N TRP A 22 0.38 3.84 -22.50
CA TRP A 22 1.32 3.05 -23.29
C TRP A 22 0.64 1.98 -24.14
N LEU A 23 -0.36 1.30 -23.60
CA LEU A 23 -1.12 0.31 -24.34
C LEU A 23 -1.89 0.94 -25.52
N THR A 24 -2.48 2.13 -25.34
CA THR A 24 -3.16 2.85 -26.42
C THR A 24 -2.20 3.30 -27.52
N LEU A 25 -1.00 3.80 -27.16
CA LEU A 25 0.02 4.19 -28.13
C LEU A 25 0.54 2.97 -28.92
N GLY A 26 0.76 1.85 -28.23
CA GLY A 26 1.16 0.62 -28.89
C GLY A 26 0.11 0.08 -29.87
N ILE A 27 -1.18 0.13 -29.51
CA ILE A 27 -2.27 -0.26 -30.42
C ILE A 27 -2.35 0.67 -31.62
N LEU A 28 -2.20 1.99 -31.43
CA LEU A 28 -2.18 2.95 -32.53
C LEU A 28 -1.03 2.66 -33.51
N LYS A 29 0.17 2.35 -32.99
CA LYS A 29 1.32 1.96 -33.82
C LYS A 29 1.03 0.70 -34.63
N LEU A 30 0.41 -0.33 -34.02
CA LEU A 30 -0.01 -1.55 -34.73
C LEU A 30 -1.02 -1.32 -35.86
N VAL A 31 -1.86 -0.28 -35.74
CA VAL A 31 -2.87 0.06 -36.76
C VAL A 31 -2.28 0.91 -37.88
N MET A 32 -1.33 1.81 -37.55
CA MET A 32 -0.71 2.73 -38.52
C MET A 32 0.50 2.12 -39.24
N ASP A 33 1.31 1.34 -38.52
CA ASP A 33 2.52 0.70 -39.01
C ASP A 33 2.37 -0.83 -38.94
N THR A 34 2.93 -1.53 -39.93
CA THR A 34 2.85 -3.01 -40.01
C THR A 34 3.99 -3.71 -39.27
N THR A 35 4.98 -2.99 -38.78
CA THR A 35 6.16 -3.55 -38.12
C THR A 35 6.32 -3.01 -36.71
N LEU A 36 6.34 -3.93 -35.74
CA LEU A 36 6.80 -3.65 -34.38
C LEU A 36 8.31 -3.80 -34.32
N ASP A 37 8.97 -2.83 -33.69
CA ASP A 37 10.40 -2.91 -33.39
C ASP A 37 10.61 -3.58 -32.02
N GLU A 38 11.83 -4.06 -31.76
CA GLU A 38 12.19 -4.72 -30.49
C GLU A 38 11.86 -3.86 -29.25
N ILE A 39 11.92 -2.54 -29.39
CA ILE A 39 11.61 -1.56 -28.34
C ILE A 39 10.11 -1.55 -27.99
N ASP A 40 9.22 -1.78 -28.97
CA ASP A 40 7.77 -1.76 -28.73
C ASP A 40 7.34 -2.92 -27.83
N TYR A 41 7.94 -4.10 -28.02
CA TYR A 41 7.69 -5.27 -27.17
C TYR A 41 8.05 -5.00 -25.71
N VAL A 42 9.14 -4.26 -25.46
CA VAL A 42 9.53 -3.83 -24.12
C VAL A 42 8.46 -2.90 -23.52
N TRP A 43 7.95 -1.95 -24.29
CA TRP A 43 6.89 -1.04 -23.84
C TRP A 43 5.59 -1.77 -23.53
N PHE A 44 5.19 -2.75 -24.35
CA PHE A 44 4.02 -3.58 -24.06
C PHE A 44 4.21 -4.41 -22.80
N ALA A 45 5.40 -4.96 -22.57
CA ALA A 45 5.71 -5.69 -21.34
C ALA A 45 5.62 -4.79 -20.10
N ILE A 46 6.14 -3.55 -20.16
CA ILE A 46 6.04 -2.57 -19.07
C ILE A 46 4.58 -2.16 -18.83
N ALA A 47 3.80 -1.95 -19.89
CA ALA A 47 2.37 -1.64 -19.78
C ALA A 47 1.60 -2.78 -19.10
N GLY A 48 1.84 -4.02 -19.54
CA GLY A 48 1.24 -5.21 -18.94
C GLY A 48 1.61 -5.37 -17.46
N LEU A 49 2.88 -5.16 -17.10
CA LEU A 49 3.35 -5.21 -15.72
C LEU A 49 2.73 -4.10 -14.85
N SER A 50 2.55 -2.90 -15.40
CA SER A 50 1.93 -1.77 -14.72
C SER A 50 0.44 -2.04 -14.42
N ILE A 51 -0.29 -2.54 -15.42
CA ILE A 51 -1.70 -2.92 -15.27
C ILE A 51 -1.84 -4.12 -14.32
N GLY A 52 -0.98 -5.13 -14.45
CA GLY A 52 -0.95 -6.29 -13.55
C GLY A 52 -0.71 -5.89 -12.10
N THR A 53 0.22 -4.95 -11.86
CA THR A 53 0.48 -4.40 -10.52
C THR A 53 -0.76 -3.67 -9.97
N TYR A 54 -1.47 -2.91 -10.81
CA TYR A 54 -2.74 -2.29 -10.42
C TYR A 54 -3.77 -3.33 -9.96
N PHE A 55 -4.01 -4.38 -10.73
CA PHE A 55 -4.97 -5.42 -10.35
C PHE A 55 -4.53 -6.14 -9.08
N TYR A 56 -3.24 -6.43 -8.94
CA TYR A 56 -2.69 -7.05 -7.73
C TYR A 56 -2.92 -6.16 -6.49
N GLU A 57 -2.58 -4.87 -6.54
CA GLU A 57 -2.79 -3.93 -5.43
C GLU A 57 -4.28 -3.57 -5.21
N TYR A 58 -5.12 -3.69 -6.24
CA TYR A 58 -6.57 -3.52 -6.11
C TYR A 58 -7.21 -4.70 -5.39
N MET A 59 -6.80 -5.93 -5.72
CA MET A 59 -7.27 -7.15 -5.08
C MET A 59 -6.67 -7.35 -3.68
N ASN A 60 -5.37 -7.04 -3.52
CA ASN A 60 -4.64 -7.18 -2.27
C ASN A 60 -4.55 -5.85 -1.54
N GLN A 61 -5.16 -5.78 -0.36
CA GLN A 61 -5.19 -4.56 0.44
C GLN A 61 -3.85 -4.30 1.11
N TYR A 62 -3.55 -3.05 1.46
CA TYR A 62 -2.24 -2.68 1.97
C TYR A 62 -1.89 -3.39 3.29
N LEU A 63 -2.79 -3.29 4.27
CA LEU A 63 -2.66 -3.98 5.55
C LEU A 63 -3.93 -4.76 5.87
N THR A 64 -3.75 -5.89 6.52
CA THR A 64 -4.84 -6.66 7.13
C THR A 64 -4.61 -6.73 8.63
N ILE A 65 -5.65 -6.36 9.37
CA ILE A 65 -5.71 -6.47 10.83
C ILE A 65 -6.72 -7.57 11.16
N GLU A 66 -6.24 -8.71 11.64
CA GLU A 66 -7.07 -9.87 11.94
C GLU A 66 -6.59 -10.53 13.23
N GLY A 67 -7.51 -10.78 14.16
CA GLY A 67 -7.19 -11.45 15.43
C GLY A 67 -6.14 -10.72 16.29
N GLY A 68 -6.07 -9.39 16.19
CA GLY A 68 -5.05 -8.60 16.90
C GLY A 68 -3.66 -8.64 16.27
N ILE A 69 -3.53 -9.11 15.02
CA ILE A 69 -2.29 -9.12 14.26
C ILE A 69 -2.42 -8.14 13.10
N ILE A 70 -1.50 -7.19 13.00
CA ILE A 70 -1.34 -6.32 11.84
C ILE A 70 -0.31 -6.93 10.89
N SER A 71 -0.67 -7.03 9.61
CA SER A 71 0.15 -7.65 8.58
C SER A 71 0.09 -6.86 7.28
N LYS A 72 1.21 -6.75 6.56
CA LYS A 72 1.22 -6.27 5.18
C LYS A 72 0.79 -7.40 4.25
N SER A 73 -0.13 -7.15 3.33
CA SER A 73 -0.62 -8.18 2.39
C SER A 73 0.30 -8.41 1.18
N TYR A 74 1.60 -8.18 1.36
CA TYR A 74 2.63 -8.53 0.39
C TYR A 74 3.24 -9.91 0.73
N PRO A 75 3.79 -10.66 -0.25
CA PRO A 75 4.28 -12.03 -0.05
C PRO A 75 5.33 -12.17 1.07
N PHE A 76 6.11 -11.11 1.30
CA PHE A 76 7.13 -11.01 2.37
C PHE A 76 6.77 -9.95 3.40
N GLY A 77 5.47 -9.72 3.62
CA GLY A 77 4.97 -8.70 4.53
C GLY A 77 5.23 -9.05 6.00
N ASN A 78 5.93 -8.15 6.71
CA ASN A 78 6.11 -8.24 8.15
C ASN A 78 4.76 -8.26 8.88
N LYS A 79 4.68 -9.07 9.95
CA LYS A 79 3.51 -9.21 10.81
C LYS A 79 3.88 -8.89 12.25
N ILE A 80 3.02 -8.17 12.94
CA ILE A 80 3.21 -7.78 14.35
C ILE A 80 1.89 -7.98 15.10
N LYS A 81 1.95 -8.47 16.33
CA LYS A 81 0.78 -8.51 17.21
C LYS A 81 0.60 -7.13 17.85
N LEU A 82 -0.62 -6.60 17.82
CA LEU A 82 -0.94 -5.29 18.38
C LEU A 82 -0.55 -5.17 19.86
N ARG A 83 -0.77 -6.24 20.63
CA ARG A 83 -0.38 -6.34 22.06
C ARG A 83 1.12 -6.32 22.33
N GLU A 84 1.95 -6.60 21.33
CA GLU A 84 3.42 -6.63 21.46
C GLU A 84 4.04 -5.27 21.08
N ILE A 85 3.23 -4.34 20.55
CA ILE A 85 3.67 -2.98 20.22
C ILE A 85 3.97 -2.25 21.53
N LYS A 86 5.19 -1.71 21.64
CA LYS A 86 5.61 -0.91 22.79
C LYS A 86 5.74 0.57 22.47
N HIS A 87 5.99 0.89 21.20
CA HIS A 87 6.15 2.26 20.74
C HIS A 87 5.56 2.44 19.34
N ILE A 88 4.95 3.58 19.13
CA ILE A 88 4.52 4.06 17.83
C ILE A 88 5.23 5.39 17.58
N LYS A 89 6.03 5.45 16.52
CA LYS A 89 6.69 6.68 16.10
C LYS A 89 6.08 7.19 14.81
N LYS A 90 5.87 8.50 14.69
CA LYS A 90 5.46 9.16 13.45
C LYS A 90 6.65 9.92 12.88
N ILE A 91 7.11 9.55 11.69
CA ILE A 91 8.27 10.18 11.02
C ILE A 91 7.90 10.45 9.56
N ALA A 92 7.95 11.71 9.12
CA ALA A 92 7.71 12.12 7.73
C ALA A 92 6.39 11.61 7.10
N GLY A 93 5.37 11.32 7.92
CA GLY A 93 4.09 10.74 7.46
C GLY A 93 4.05 9.21 7.50
N ASP A 94 5.12 8.54 7.89
CA ASP A 94 5.10 7.10 8.16
C ASP A 94 4.87 6.82 9.65
N TYR A 95 4.22 5.71 9.95
CA TYR A 95 4.11 5.15 11.29
C TYR A 95 5.06 3.98 11.43
N ILE A 96 5.88 3.99 12.48
CA ILE A 96 6.79 2.90 12.81
C ILE A 96 6.29 2.25 14.10
N LEU A 97 5.73 1.06 13.97
CA LEU A 97 5.32 0.22 15.10
C LEU A 97 6.53 -0.59 15.55
N LYS A 98 6.98 -0.39 16.79
CA LYS A 98 8.14 -1.12 17.35
C LYS A 98 7.69 -2.08 18.45
N THR A 99 8.18 -3.32 18.35
CA THR A 99 8.15 -4.32 19.42
C THR A 99 9.58 -4.54 19.93
N ASP A 100 9.75 -5.48 20.86
CA ASP A 100 11.09 -5.91 21.32
C ASP A 100 11.90 -6.63 20.22
N ARG A 101 11.21 -7.28 19.28
CA ARG A 101 11.85 -8.21 18.33
C ARG A 101 11.87 -7.69 16.90
N ASN A 102 10.93 -6.83 16.54
CA ASN A 102 10.76 -6.38 15.17
C ASN A 102 10.11 -4.99 15.11
N GLU A 103 10.18 -4.40 13.91
CA GLU A 103 9.49 -3.17 13.58
C GLU A 103 8.68 -3.31 12.29
N LEU A 104 7.57 -2.59 12.23
CA LEU A 104 6.70 -2.48 11.06
C LEU A 104 6.52 -1.01 10.71
N THR A 105 7.12 -0.62 9.58
CA THR A 105 6.89 0.69 8.98
C THR A 105 5.65 0.66 8.10
N ILE A 106 4.73 1.57 8.36
CA ILE A 106 3.48 1.78 7.65
C ILE A 106 3.55 3.14 6.99
N ASN A 107 3.54 3.17 5.66
CA ASN A 107 3.46 4.42 4.92
C ASN A 107 2.00 4.86 4.90
N THR A 108 1.68 5.97 5.55
CA THR A 108 0.29 6.45 5.64
C THR A 108 -0.16 7.23 4.40
N GLN A 109 0.79 7.73 3.61
CA GLN A 109 0.52 8.53 2.41
C GLN A 109 -0.11 7.70 1.28
N ILE A 110 0.10 6.38 1.30
CA ILE A 110 -0.47 5.44 0.33
C ILE A 110 -1.76 4.80 0.82
N ILE A 111 -2.30 5.20 1.99
CA ILE A 111 -3.52 4.65 2.58
C ILE A 111 -4.73 5.50 2.19
N ASP A 112 -5.87 4.87 1.95
CA ASP A 112 -7.14 5.58 1.76
C ASP A 112 -7.53 6.37 3.03
N LYS A 113 -8.09 7.57 2.87
CA LYS A 113 -8.40 8.46 4.01
C LYS A 113 -9.28 7.79 5.07
N ASN A 114 -10.29 7.02 4.67
CA ASN A 114 -11.17 6.34 5.61
C ASN A 114 -10.45 5.19 6.32
N SER A 115 -9.66 4.42 5.57
CA SER A 115 -8.81 3.36 6.15
C SER A 115 -7.72 3.91 7.08
N LEU A 116 -7.20 5.11 6.83
CA LEU A 116 -6.24 5.76 7.71
C LEU A 116 -6.90 6.19 9.02
N SER A 117 -8.13 6.70 8.97
CA SER A 117 -8.92 7.01 10.17
C SER A 117 -9.12 5.76 11.03
N GLU A 118 -9.56 4.66 10.40
CA GLU A 118 -9.76 3.37 11.10
C GLU A 118 -8.45 2.83 11.70
N LEU A 119 -7.33 2.95 10.97
CA LEU A 119 -6.01 2.59 11.49
C LEU A 119 -5.63 3.44 12.71
N ASN A 120 -5.87 4.75 12.68
CA ASN A 120 -5.59 5.65 13.80
C ASN A 120 -6.44 5.30 15.02
N GLU A 121 -7.72 4.98 14.84
CA GLU A 121 -8.61 4.55 15.92
C GLU A 121 -8.10 3.26 16.58
N ILE A 122 -7.73 2.26 15.78
CA ILE A 122 -7.21 0.98 16.28
C ILE A 122 -5.90 1.19 17.05
N LEU A 123 -4.98 2.00 16.51
CA LEU A 123 -3.70 2.26 17.16
C LEU A 123 -3.83 3.18 18.38
N GLY A 124 -4.81 4.07 18.41
CA GLY A 124 -5.11 4.95 19.55
C GLY A 124 -5.78 4.24 20.72
N GLN A 125 -6.47 3.11 20.46
CA GLN A 125 -7.02 2.24 21.51
C GLN A 125 -5.96 1.39 22.22
N LEU A 126 -4.70 1.41 21.76
CA LEU A 126 -3.62 0.69 22.44
C LEU A 126 -3.25 1.43 23.72
N ASP A 127 -3.24 0.70 24.84
CA ASP A 127 -2.82 1.19 26.15
C ASP A 127 -1.30 1.41 26.18
N LEU A 128 -0.87 2.54 25.60
CA LEU A 128 0.52 2.96 25.52
C LEU A 128 0.69 4.29 26.26
N PRO A 129 1.80 4.47 27.01
CA PRO A 129 2.12 5.75 27.63
C PRO A 129 2.14 6.88 26.60
N SER A 130 1.67 8.08 26.96
CA SER A 130 1.58 9.24 26.06
C SER A 130 2.90 9.62 25.38
N GLU A 131 4.04 9.32 26.02
CA GLU A 131 5.39 9.55 25.47
C GLU A 131 5.76 8.59 24.32
N LYS A 132 5.04 7.46 24.21
CA LYS A 132 5.35 6.35 23.30
C LYS A 132 4.37 6.24 22.13
N THR A 133 3.44 7.18 22.00
CA THR A 133 2.40 7.18 20.97
C THR A 133 2.14 8.59 20.46
N PRO A 134 1.91 8.79 19.15
CA PRO A 134 1.53 10.09 18.60
C PRO A 134 0.03 10.39 18.79
N PHE A 135 -0.74 9.48 19.41
CA PHE A 135 -2.20 9.54 19.49
C PHE A 135 -2.74 10.12 20.81
N VAL A 136 -2.02 11.07 21.41
CA VAL A 136 -2.44 11.69 22.68
C VAL A 136 -3.68 12.57 22.44
N SER A 137 -4.76 12.30 23.15
CA SER A 137 -5.91 13.21 23.26
C SER A 137 -5.44 14.50 23.94
N SER A 138 -5.50 15.62 23.21
CA SER A 138 -5.47 16.96 23.82
C SER A 138 -6.71 17.19 24.67
#